data_AF-A0A2A5GDY8-F1
#
_entry.id   AF-A0A2A5GDY8-F1
#
_cell.length_a   1.000
_cell.length_b   1.000
_cell.length_c   1.000
_cell.angle_alpha   90.00
_cell.angle_beta   90.00
_cell.angle_gamma   90.00
#
_symmetry.space_group_name_H-M   'P 1'
#
loop_
_entity.id
_entity.type
_entity.pdbx_description
1 polymer ?
#
loop_
_entity_poly.entity_id
_entity_poly.type
_entity_poly.pdbx_seq_one_letter_code
_entity_poly.pdbx_strand_id
1 'polypeptide(L)'
;MDQLSDFADDRLINGCIYCGGIAETRDHVPSRVLLDPPYPENLPVIGACQKCNQGFSKDEQYLVCLIESVLAGSTDPDKIRRQSVARAMKRAPALRSRIESAKKNVNDRTVFEVDEDRVKNVMLKLAKGHAAFELSQPCYNEPDHFWCGALEALTEEDRDAFDAAHIQQLLGEIGSRSIQRMYMAEFTLQSESGEETTSRVMVND
;
A
#
# COMPACT_ATOMS: atom_id res chain seq x y z
N MET A 1 -17.90 1.21 5.06
CA MET A 1 -16.81 2.02 5.63
C MET A 1 -17.30 3.45 5.58
N ASP A 2 -17.49 4.07 6.74
CA ASP A 2 -18.01 5.42 6.81
C ASP A 2 -16.98 6.40 6.25
N GLN A 3 -17.43 7.27 5.35
CA GLN A 3 -16.56 8.26 4.75
C GLN A 3 -16.39 9.42 5.71
N LEU A 4 -15.17 9.61 6.19
CA LEU A 4 -14.83 10.73 7.05
C LEU A 4 -14.36 11.91 6.20
N SER A 5 -14.92 13.08 6.51
CA SER A 5 -14.41 14.35 6.01
C SER A 5 -13.02 14.60 6.58
N ASP A 6 -12.18 15.27 5.80
CA ASP A 6 -10.90 15.78 6.31
C ASP A 6 -11.13 17.18 6.86
N PHE A 7 -10.74 17.39 8.12
CA PHE A 7 -10.79 18.69 8.80
C PHE A 7 -9.38 19.19 9.15
N ALA A 8 -8.33 18.51 8.68
CA ALA A 8 -6.96 18.95 8.85
C ALA A 8 -6.72 20.28 8.11
N ASP A 9 -5.65 20.96 8.51
CA ASP A 9 -5.22 22.21 7.87
C ASP A 9 -4.92 22.00 6.39
N ASP A 10 -5.64 22.72 5.52
CA ASP A 10 -5.54 22.57 4.07
C ASP A 10 -4.16 22.98 3.52
N ARG A 11 -3.35 23.69 4.31
CA ARG A 11 -1.97 24.06 3.96
C ARG A 11 -1.00 22.88 3.98
N LEU A 12 -1.36 21.76 4.63
CA LEU A 12 -0.49 20.58 4.72
C LEU A 12 -0.42 19.80 3.42
N ILE A 13 -1.58 19.59 2.78
CA ILE A 13 -1.73 18.88 1.51
C ILE A 13 -2.28 19.85 0.45
N ASN A 14 -1.44 20.79 0.01
CA ASN A 14 -1.81 21.85 -0.93
C ASN A 14 -1.11 21.75 -2.29
N GLY A 15 -0.97 20.53 -2.81
CA GLY A 15 -0.31 20.30 -4.09
C GLY A 15 -0.18 18.83 -4.44
N CYS A 16 0.78 18.52 -5.31
CA CYS A 16 1.15 17.16 -5.64
C CYS A 16 1.75 16.47 -4.43
N ILE A 17 1.11 15.43 -3.92
CA ILE A 17 1.59 14.71 -2.72
C ILE A 17 2.98 14.08 -2.89
N TYR A 18 3.43 13.89 -4.14
CA TYR A 18 4.68 13.22 -4.46
C TYR A 18 5.88 14.17 -4.53
N CYS A 19 5.67 15.43 -4.94
CA CYS A 19 6.77 16.36 -5.19
C CYS A 19 6.55 17.79 -4.68
N GLY A 20 5.38 18.10 -4.09
CA GLY A 20 5.02 19.44 -3.64
C GLY A 20 4.71 20.44 -4.76
N GLY A 21 4.79 20.04 -6.04
CA GLY A 21 4.41 20.88 -7.17
C GLY A 21 2.90 21.10 -7.29
N ILE A 22 2.47 21.78 -8.35
CA ILE A 22 1.04 22.03 -8.59
C ILE A 22 0.31 20.71 -8.87
N ALA A 23 -0.81 20.48 -8.17
CA ALA A 23 -1.68 19.34 -8.45
C ALA A 23 -2.57 19.64 -9.67
N GLU A 24 -2.30 18.95 -10.78
CA GLU A 24 -3.02 19.12 -12.05
C GLU A 24 -4.00 17.97 -12.30
N THR A 25 -3.84 16.87 -11.57
CA THR A 25 -4.56 15.62 -11.74
C THR A 25 -4.97 15.04 -10.39
N ARG A 26 -5.86 14.04 -10.44
CA ARG A 26 -6.23 13.23 -9.28
C ARG A 26 -5.62 11.84 -9.44
N ASP A 27 -5.11 11.29 -8.35
CA ASP A 27 -4.60 9.93 -8.29
C ASP A 27 -5.34 9.15 -7.20
N HIS A 28 -5.55 7.87 -7.43
CA HIS A 28 -6.35 7.01 -6.57
C HIS A 28 -5.48 6.28 -5.55
N VAL A 29 -5.99 6.15 -4.33
CA VAL A 29 -5.29 5.50 -3.22
C VAL A 29 -6.24 4.46 -2.59
N PRO A 30 -6.06 3.15 -2.81
CA PRO A 30 -5.04 2.55 -3.65
C PRO A 30 -5.29 2.77 -5.15
N SER A 31 -4.25 2.57 -5.95
CA SER A 31 -4.32 2.68 -7.40
C SER A 31 -5.37 1.75 -7.99
N ARG A 32 -6.22 2.28 -8.89
CA ARG A 32 -7.33 1.52 -9.49
C ARG A 32 -6.93 0.24 -10.21
N VAL A 33 -5.71 0.16 -10.73
CA VAL A 33 -5.20 -1.05 -11.39
C VAL A 33 -5.12 -2.25 -10.45
N LEU A 34 -4.98 -2.00 -9.14
CA LEU A 34 -4.98 -3.04 -8.10
C LEU A 34 -6.40 -3.47 -7.70
N LEU A 35 -7.45 -2.81 -8.20
CA LEU A 35 -8.84 -3.06 -7.83
C LEU A 35 -9.63 -3.66 -9.00
N ASP A 36 -10.70 -4.38 -8.67
CA ASP A 36 -11.69 -4.85 -9.65
C ASP A 36 -13.01 -4.09 -9.50
N PRO A 37 -13.70 -3.75 -10.61
CA PRO A 37 -15.01 -3.15 -10.56
C PRO A 37 -16.09 -4.15 -10.07
N PRO A 38 -17.19 -3.67 -9.47
CA PRO A 38 -17.54 -2.26 -9.26
C PRO A 38 -16.70 -1.61 -8.15
N TYR A 39 -16.28 -0.37 -8.37
CA TYR A 39 -15.57 0.39 -7.35
C TYR A 39 -16.55 0.95 -6.31
N PRO A 40 -16.12 1.17 -5.06
CA PRO A 40 -16.90 1.96 -4.12
C PRO A 40 -17.11 3.37 -4.69
N GLU A 41 -18.26 3.98 -4.38
CA GLU A 41 -18.60 5.34 -4.86
C GLU A 41 -17.53 6.38 -4.46
N ASN A 42 -16.92 6.18 -3.30
CA ASN A 42 -16.01 7.12 -2.67
C ASN A 42 -14.57 6.59 -2.63
N LEU A 43 -14.07 6.11 -3.78
CA LEU A 43 -12.70 5.64 -3.88
C LEU A 43 -11.73 6.79 -3.53
N PRO A 44 -10.80 6.62 -2.57
CA PRO A 44 -9.94 7.71 -2.13
C PRO A 44 -9.10 8.28 -3.27
N VAL A 45 -8.89 9.60 -3.19
CA VAL A 45 -8.30 10.40 -4.25
C VAL A 45 -7.53 11.56 -3.65
N ILE A 46 -6.34 11.79 -4.18
CA ILE A 46 -5.41 12.84 -3.75
C ILE A 46 -4.96 13.68 -4.95
N GLY A 47 -4.36 14.84 -4.67
CA GLY A 47 -3.80 15.73 -5.70
C GLY A 47 -2.43 15.27 -6.18
N ALA A 48 -2.21 15.22 -7.49
CA ALA A 48 -0.92 14.88 -8.10
C ALA A 48 -0.65 15.73 -9.34
N CYS A 49 0.62 16.07 -9.60
CA CYS A 49 1.02 16.66 -10.88
C CYS A 49 1.01 15.58 -11.97
N GLN A 50 0.90 16.01 -13.24
CA GLN A 50 0.81 15.07 -14.37
C GLN A 50 2.05 14.16 -14.46
N LYS A 51 3.25 14.74 -14.24
CA LYS A 51 4.52 14.01 -14.29
C LYS A 51 4.58 12.87 -13.27
N CYS A 52 4.24 13.14 -12.02
CA CYS A 52 4.28 12.12 -10.96
C CYS A 52 3.21 11.05 -11.21
N ASN A 53 1.96 11.45 -11.44
CA ASN A 53 0.84 10.52 -11.64
C ASN A 53 1.11 9.55 -12.81
N GLN A 54 1.58 10.06 -13.96
CA GLN A 54 1.91 9.21 -15.11
C GLN A 54 3.16 8.37 -14.90
N GLY A 55 4.12 8.86 -14.10
CA GLY A 55 5.41 8.21 -13.85
C GLY A 55 5.30 6.80 -13.27
N PHE A 56 4.25 6.50 -12.50
CA PHE A 56 4.05 5.19 -11.88
C PHE A 56 3.41 4.14 -12.79
N SER A 57 2.76 4.54 -13.89
CA SER A 57 1.86 3.67 -14.67
C SER A 57 2.49 2.35 -15.12
N LYS A 58 3.76 2.37 -15.54
CA LYS A 58 4.48 1.16 -16.01
C LYS A 58 4.81 0.21 -14.87
N ASP A 59 5.12 0.75 -13.70
CA ASP A 59 5.51 -0.04 -12.53
C ASP A 59 4.28 -0.64 -11.86
N GLU A 60 3.15 0.08 -11.85
CA GLU A 60 1.88 -0.47 -11.38
C GLU A 60 1.36 -1.57 -12.32
N GLN A 61 1.51 -1.38 -13.63
CA GLN A 61 1.17 -2.43 -14.60
C GLN A 61 2.07 -3.65 -14.42
N TYR A 62 3.36 -3.45 -14.10
CA TYR A 62 4.27 -4.54 -13.76
C TYR A 62 3.80 -5.27 -12.50
N LEU A 63 3.53 -4.55 -11.41
CA LEU A 63 3.12 -5.12 -10.14
C LEU A 63 1.84 -5.96 -10.26
N VAL A 64 0.81 -5.44 -10.91
CA VAL A 64 -0.46 -6.18 -11.05
C VAL A 64 -0.29 -7.44 -11.90
N CYS A 65 0.53 -7.37 -12.96
CA CYS A 65 0.80 -8.53 -13.80
C CYS A 65 1.62 -9.58 -13.05
N LEU A 66 2.61 -9.15 -12.26
CA LEU A 66 3.44 -10.01 -11.42
C LEU A 66 2.57 -10.75 -10.40
N ILE A 67 1.71 -10.04 -9.66
CA ILE A 67 0.82 -10.65 -8.65
C ILE A 67 -0.06 -11.73 -9.27
N GLU A 68 -0.73 -11.42 -10.38
CA GLU A 68 -1.58 -12.41 -11.07
C GLU A 68 -0.77 -13.59 -11.61
N SER A 69 0.46 -13.37 -12.08
CA SER A 69 1.35 -14.44 -12.54
C SER A 69 1.83 -15.34 -11.42
N VAL A 70 2.13 -14.79 -10.24
CA VAL A 70 2.46 -15.56 -9.03
C VAL A 70 1.27 -16.42 -8.63
N LEU A 71 0.07 -15.83 -8.55
CA LEU A 71 -1.16 -16.56 -8.19
C LEU A 71 -1.51 -17.68 -9.19
N ALA A 72 -1.29 -17.46 -10.48
CA ALA A 72 -1.57 -18.44 -11.53
C ALA A 72 -0.42 -19.43 -11.78
N GLY A 73 0.77 -19.19 -11.23
CA GLY A 73 2.00 -19.92 -11.60
C GLY A 73 2.39 -19.77 -13.08
N SER A 74 1.90 -18.74 -13.77
CA SER A 74 2.05 -18.59 -15.22
C SER A 74 1.89 -17.15 -15.68
N THR A 75 2.59 -16.77 -16.74
CA THR A 75 2.34 -15.50 -17.46
C THR A 75 1.42 -15.67 -18.68
N ASP A 76 0.91 -16.89 -18.91
CA ASP A 76 -0.03 -17.17 -19.98
C ASP A 76 -1.35 -16.42 -19.72
N PRO A 77 -1.74 -15.44 -20.56
CA PRO A 77 -2.94 -14.65 -20.36
C PRO A 77 -4.22 -15.46 -20.25
N ASP A 78 -4.27 -16.67 -20.81
CA ASP A 78 -5.44 -17.54 -20.75
C ASP A 78 -5.57 -18.28 -19.40
N LYS A 79 -4.50 -18.26 -18.58
CA LYS A 79 -4.49 -18.78 -17.20
C LYS A 79 -4.67 -17.69 -16.15
N ILE A 80 -4.64 -16.42 -16.54
CA ILE A 80 -4.81 -15.28 -15.64
C ILE A 80 -6.29 -15.07 -15.32
N ARG A 81 -6.62 -15.07 -14.02
CA ARG A 81 -8.00 -14.94 -13.54
C ARG A 81 -8.58 -13.55 -13.80
N ARG A 82 -7.84 -12.47 -13.52
CA ARG A 82 -8.33 -11.10 -13.75
C ARG A 82 -8.29 -10.75 -15.24
N GLN A 83 -9.47 -10.63 -15.85
CA GLN A 83 -9.61 -10.34 -17.29
C GLN A 83 -8.99 -8.99 -17.72
N SER A 84 -8.97 -7.99 -16.84
CA SER A 84 -8.28 -6.71 -17.08
C SER A 84 -6.77 -6.93 -17.26
N VAL A 85 -6.17 -7.74 -16.38
CA VAL A 85 -4.74 -8.09 -16.40
C VAL A 85 -4.39 -9.00 -17.57
N ALA A 86 -5.21 -10.01 -17.85
CA ALA A 86 -5.05 -10.86 -19.05
C ALA A 86 -5.01 -10.04 -20.34
N ARG A 87 -5.92 -9.07 -20.49
CA ARG A 87 -5.94 -8.14 -21.63
C ARG A 87 -4.70 -7.24 -21.65
N ALA A 88 -4.23 -6.76 -20.50
CA ALA A 88 -3.01 -5.98 -20.40
C ALA A 88 -1.79 -6.78 -20.86
N MET A 89 -1.64 -8.03 -20.42
CA MET A 89 -0.56 -8.93 -20.84
C MET A 89 -0.60 -9.24 -22.34
N LYS A 90 -1.80 -9.42 -22.93
CA LYS A 90 -1.96 -9.58 -24.40
C LYS A 90 -1.50 -8.33 -25.17
N ARG A 91 -1.76 -7.14 -24.64
CA ARG A 91 -1.38 -5.85 -25.25
C ARG A 91 0.09 -5.47 -25.02
N ALA A 92 0.72 -6.01 -23.97
CA ALA A 92 2.09 -5.70 -23.58
C ALA A 92 2.98 -6.96 -23.57
N PRO A 93 3.26 -7.58 -24.74
CA PRO A 93 4.02 -8.82 -24.82
C PRO A 93 5.45 -8.69 -24.26
N ALA A 94 6.07 -7.51 -24.37
CA ALA A 94 7.39 -7.25 -23.78
C ALA A 94 7.35 -7.30 -22.24
N LEU A 95 6.30 -6.75 -21.62
CA LEU A 95 6.10 -6.84 -20.16
C LEU A 95 5.89 -8.29 -19.72
N ARG A 96 5.03 -9.02 -20.44
CA ARG A 96 4.79 -10.44 -20.17
C ARG A 96 6.09 -11.26 -20.28
N SER A 97 6.87 -11.05 -21.34
CA SER A 97 8.14 -11.74 -21.54
C SER A 97 9.14 -11.43 -20.44
N ARG A 98 9.15 -10.20 -19.91
CA ARG A 98 9.99 -9.82 -18.78
C ARG A 98 9.63 -10.61 -17.52
N ILE A 99 8.34 -10.71 -17.21
CA ILE A 99 7.87 -11.48 -16.04
C ILE A 99 8.16 -12.98 -16.23
N GLU A 100 7.95 -13.51 -17.43
CA GLU A 100 8.23 -14.93 -17.72
C GLU A 100 9.73 -15.24 -17.61
N SER A 101 10.60 -14.33 -18.05
CA SER A 101 12.05 -14.50 -17.89
C SER A 101 12.51 -14.50 -16.43
N ALA A 102 11.71 -13.94 -15.53
CA ALA A 102 11.98 -13.93 -14.10
C ALA A 102 11.41 -15.16 -13.37
N LYS A 103 10.64 -16.01 -14.07
CA LYS A 103 10.06 -17.23 -13.53
C LYS A 103 11.12 -18.31 -13.35
N LYS A 104 11.16 -18.94 -12.18
CA LYS A 104 12.03 -20.09 -11.86
C LYS A 104 11.19 -21.22 -11.25
N ASN A 105 11.66 -22.45 -11.40
CA ASN A 105 11.12 -23.60 -10.68
C ASN A 105 12.15 -24.03 -9.63
N VAL A 106 11.75 -23.99 -8.35
CA VAL A 106 12.60 -24.34 -7.21
C VAL A 106 11.82 -25.31 -6.33
N ASN A 107 12.33 -26.53 -6.13
CA ASN A 107 11.70 -27.56 -5.30
C ASN A 107 10.20 -27.78 -5.63
N ASP A 108 9.88 -27.98 -6.91
CA ASP A 108 8.52 -28.13 -7.44
C ASP A 108 7.58 -26.93 -7.22
N ARG A 109 8.12 -25.78 -6.79
CA ARG A 109 7.38 -24.52 -6.68
C ARG A 109 7.79 -23.57 -7.81
N THR A 110 6.80 -22.91 -8.41
CA THR A 110 7.04 -21.78 -9.28
C THR A 110 7.29 -20.54 -8.42
N VAL A 111 8.44 -19.90 -8.63
CA VAL A 111 8.81 -18.63 -8.00
C VAL A 111 9.12 -17.59 -9.06
N PHE A 112 8.96 -16.32 -8.73
CA PHE A 112 9.28 -15.20 -9.62
C PHE A 112 10.32 -14.31 -8.94
N GLU A 113 11.43 -14.05 -9.62
CA GLU A 113 12.40 -13.05 -9.19
C GLU A 113 11.82 -11.66 -9.44
N VAL A 114 11.61 -10.90 -8.37
CA VAL A 114 10.88 -9.63 -8.44
C VAL A 114 11.83 -8.50 -8.85
N ASP A 115 11.36 -7.61 -9.73
CA ASP A 115 12.01 -6.32 -9.98
C ASP A 115 11.70 -5.41 -8.79
N GLU A 116 12.57 -5.49 -7.77
CA GLU A 116 12.39 -4.84 -6.47
C GLU A 116 12.21 -3.33 -6.58
N ASP A 117 12.91 -2.67 -7.51
CA ASP A 117 12.81 -1.22 -7.72
C ASP A 117 11.41 -0.82 -8.19
N ARG A 118 10.81 -1.58 -9.12
CA ARG A 118 9.44 -1.33 -9.58
C ARG A 118 8.42 -1.54 -8.48
N VAL A 119 8.59 -2.62 -7.70
CA VAL A 119 7.68 -2.92 -6.59
C VAL A 119 7.81 -1.84 -5.51
N LYS A 120 9.03 -1.50 -5.10
CA LYS A 120 9.32 -0.42 -4.16
C LYS A 120 8.68 0.89 -4.61
N ASN A 121 8.82 1.26 -5.88
CA ASN A 121 8.25 2.51 -6.40
C ASN A 121 6.72 2.56 -6.23
N VAL A 122 6.01 1.46 -6.52
CA VAL A 122 4.55 1.38 -6.35
C VAL A 122 4.17 1.33 -4.87
N MET A 123 4.87 0.56 -4.05
CA MET A 123 4.57 0.46 -2.62
C MET A 123 4.78 1.80 -1.90
N LEU A 124 5.85 2.53 -2.24
CA LEU A 124 6.09 3.88 -1.72
C LEU A 124 5.04 4.88 -2.23
N LYS A 125 4.62 4.78 -3.50
CA LYS A 125 3.51 5.58 -4.03
C LYS A 125 2.25 5.39 -3.18
N LEU A 126 1.85 4.14 -2.94
CA LEU A 126 0.67 3.81 -2.15
C LEU A 126 0.81 4.28 -0.69
N ALA A 127 1.96 4.02 -0.05
CA ALA A 127 2.22 4.46 1.32
C ALA A 127 2.12 5.99 1.47
N LYS A 128 2.73 6.75 0.55
CA LYS A 128 2.63 8.22 0.51
C LYS A 128 1.19 8.67 0.28
N GLY A 129 0.45 8.00 -0.60
CA GLY A 129 -0.98 8.25 -0.83
C GLY A 129 -1.82 8.03 0.42
N HIS A 130 -1.60 6.91 1.13
CA HIS A 130 -2.33 6.58 2.36
C HIS A 130 -2.00 7.56 3.49
N ALA A 131 -0.74 7.93 3.67
CA ALA A 131 -0.33 8.95 4.65
C ALA A 131 -0.99 10.31 4.36
N ALA A 132 -1.01 10.75 3.09
CA ALA A 132 -1.65 12.00 2.71
C ALA A 132 -3.17 11.95 2.90
N PHE A 133 -3.82 10.82 2.59
CA PHE A 133 -5.28 10.70 2.66
C PHE A 133 -5.81 10.49 4.09
N GLU A 134 -5.20 9.61 4.88
CA GLU A 134 -5.70 9.28 6.23
C GLU A 134 -5.12 10.20 7.31
N LEU A 135 -3.86 10.62 7.18
CA LEU A 135 -3.13 11.35 8.22
C LEU A 135 -2.94 12.83 7.92
N SER A 136 -3.30 13.28 6.70
CA SER A 136 -3.01 14.61 6.18
C SER A 136 -1.51 14.95 6.23
N GLN A 137 -0.66 13.92 6.12
CA GLN A 137 0.79 14.00 6.28
C GLN A 137 1.49 13.98 4.91
N PRO A 138 2.19 15.06 4.51
CA PRO A 138 3.02 15.04 3.32
C PRO A 138 4.30 14.22 3.54
N CYS A 139 4.63 13.37 2.57
CA CYS A 139 5.78 12.46 2.62
C CYS A 139 6.64 12.58 1.35
N TYR A 140 7.40 13.67 1.22
CA TYR A 140 8.19 13.95 0.02
C TYR A 140 9.52 13.18 -0.03
N ASN A 141 10.17 13.00 1.12
CA ASN A 141 11.48 12.38 1.23
C ASN A 141 11.40 10.85 1.13
N GLU A 142 12.56 10.20 1.00
CA GLU A 142 12.67 8.76 1.24
C GLU A 142 12.38 8.47 2.72
N PRO A 143 11.70 7.35 3.04
CA PRO A 143 11.47 6.96 4.41
C PRO A 143 12.79 6.50 5.07
N ASP A 144 12.89 6.69 6.39
CA ASP A 144 14.04 6.18 7.17
C ASP A 144 14.14 4.65 7.11
N HIS A 145 12.99 3.97 7.01
CA HIS A 145 12.90 2.54 6.81
C HIS A 145 11.77 2.18 5.84
N PHE A 146 12.07 1.26 4.91
CA PHE A 146 11.10 0.66 4.02
C PHE A 146 11.35 -0.84 3.93
N TRP A 147 10.27 -1.62 3.99
CA TRP A 147 10.29 -3.05 3.71
C TRP A 147 9.01 -3.45 2.96
N CYS A 148 9.15 -4.32 1.97
CA CYS A 148 8.03 -5.01 1.34
C CYS A 148 8.46 -6.39 0.84
N GLY A 149 7.60 -7.39 0.99
CA GLY A 149 7.89 -8.73 0.52
C GLY A 149 6.69 -9.66 0.64
N ALA A 150 6.81 -10.85 0.05
CA ALA A 150 5.85 -11.91 0.29
C ALA A 150 5.99 -12.41 1.73
N LEU A 151 4.86 -12.67 2.39
CA LEU A 151 4.84 -13.18 3.77
C LEU A 151 5.63 -14.50 3.95
N GLU A 152 5.73 -15.31 2.90
CA GLU A 152 6.50 -16.56 2.90
C GLU A 152 8.01 -16.35 2.76
N ALA A 153 8.44 -15.16 2.33
CA ALA A 153 9.84 -14.79 2.15
C ALA A 153 10.40 -14.03 3.36
N LEU A 154 9.57 -13.76 4.37
CA LEU A 154 9.98 -13.12 5.62
C LEU A 154 10.94 -14.02 6.42
N THR A 155 11.94 -13.41 7.05
CA THR A 155 12.70 -14.08 8.12
C THR A 155 11.79 -14.31 9.33
N GLU A 156 12.17 -15.21 10.24
CA GLU A 156 11.42 -15.39 11.49
C GLU A 156 11.34 -14.07 12.29
N GLU A 157 12.43 -13.31 12.36
CA GLU A 157 12.48 -12.00 13.04
C GLU A 157 11.54 -10.98 12.39
N ASP A 158 11.60 -10.81 11.07
CA ASP A 158 10.72 -9.88 10.36
C ASP A 158 9.24 -10.33 10.45
N ARG A 159 9.01 -11.64 10.52
CA ARG A 159 7.66 -12.19 10.68
C ARG A 159 7.10 -11.92 12.06
N ASP A 160 7.89 -12.13 13.10
CA ASP A 160 7.52 -11.81 14.48
C ASP A 160 7.24 -10.31 14.63
N ALA A 161 8.04 -9.46 13.98
CA ALA A 161 7.81 -8.02 13.95
C ALA A 161 6.52 -7.62 13.20
N PHE A 162 6.22 -8.30 12.08
CA PHE A 162 4.98 -8.07 11.32
C PHE A 162 3.73 -8.51 12.08
N ASP A 163 3.78 -9.66 12.78
CA ASP A 163 2.67 -10.22 13.54
C ASP A 163 2.53 -9.57 14.95
N ALA A 164 3.52 -8.76 15.39
CA ALA A 164 3.48 -8.07 16.66
C ALA A 164 2.34 -7.03 16.73
N ALA A 165 1.75 -6.88 17.91
CA ALA A 165 0.73 -5.87 18.15
C ALA A 165 1.31 -4.47 17.93
N HIS A 166 0.81 -3.77 16.91
CA HIS A 166 1.22 -2.40 16.64
C HIS A 166 0.52 -1.42 17.58
N ILE A 167 1.25 -0.89 18.56
CA ILE A 167 0.78 0.24 19.35
C ILE A 167 1.09 1.50 18.55
N GLN A 168 0.05 2.24 18.17
CA GLN A 168 0.23 3.43 17.35
C GLN A 168 0.97 4.52 18.14
N GLN A 169 2.23 4.78 17.75
CA GLN A 169 3.09 5.80 18.36
C GLN A 169 3.03 7.15 17.65
N LEU A 170 2.58 7.15 16.39
CA LEU A 170 2.45 8.34 15.55
C LEU A 170 0.98 8.61 15.27
N LEU A 171 0.53 9.82 15.59
CA LEU A 171 -0.82 10.27 15.33
C LEU A 171 -0.84 11.07 14.02
N GLY A 172 -1.96 11.01 13.31
CA GLY A 172 -2.18 11.91 12.17
C GLY A 172 -2.37 13.35 12.63
N GLU A 173 -2.45 14.28 11.68
CA GLU A 173 -2.73 15.68 11.97
C GLU A 173 -4.07 15.83 12.70
N ILE A 174 -4.18 16.79 13.62
CA ILE A 174 -5.45 17.15 14.24
C ILE A 174 -6.46 17.53 13.16
N GLY A 175 -7.61 16.84 13.16
CA GLY A 175 -8.65 17.02 12.13
C GLY A 175 -8.55 16.05 10.96
N SER A 176 -7.46 15.30 10.82
CA SER A 176 -7.35 14.23 9.82
C SER A 176 -8.41 13.13 10.04
N ARG A 177 -8.60 12.29 9.02
CA ARG A 177 -9.56 11.16 9.08
C ARG A 177 -9.18 10.16 10.18
N SER A 178 -7.88 9.90 10.32
CA SER A 178 -7.33 9.00 11.32
C SER A 178 -7.63 9.44 12.75
N ILE A 179 -7.50 10.73 13.07
CA ILE A 179 -7.82 11.25 14.42
C ILE A 179 -9.29 11.04 14.81
N GLN A 180 -10.20 11.05 13.83
CA GLN A 180 -11.63 10.86 14.07
C GLN A 180 -12.00 9.41 14.46
N ARG A 181 -11.11 8.44 14.23
CA ARG A 181 -11.27 7.03 14.62
C ARG A 181 -10.41 6.65 15.82
N MET A 182 -9.88 7.64 16.54
CA MET A 182 -9.04 7.41 17.70
C MET A 182 -9.88 7.15 18.96
N TYR A 183 -9.51 6.10 19.68
CA TYR A 183 -10.09 5.73 20.96
C TYR A 183 -9.00 5.59 22.03
N MET A 184 -9.36 5.87 23.28
CA MET A 184 -8.51 5.59 24.43
C MET A 184 -9.01 4.31 25.09
N ALA A 185 -8.16 3.30 25.16
CA ALA A 185 -8.43 2.07 25.88
C ALA A 185 -7.62 2.06 27.19
N GLU A 186 -8.26 1.71 28.30
CA GLU A 186 -7.62 1.47 29.58
C GLU A 186 -7.70 -0.02 29.90
N PHE A 187 -6.54 -0.65 30.10
CA PHE A 187 -6.41 -2.06 30.45
C PHE A 187 -5.89 -2.14 31.88
N THR A 188 -6.56 -2.93 32.71
CA THR A 188 -6.02 -3.32 34.02
C THR A 188 -5.61 -4.77 33.94
N LEU A 189 -4.31 -5.01 34.07
CA LEU A 189 -3.69 -6.32 34.03
C LEU A 189 -3.37 -6.74 35.46
N GLN A 190 -3.76 -7.95 35.85
CA GLN A 190 -3.39 -8.51 37.15
C GLN A 190 -2.30 -9.55 36.95
N SER A 191 -1.19 -9.43 37.68
CA SER A 191 -0.12 -10.42 37.68
C SER A 191 -0.54 -11.70 38.40
N GLU A 192 0.24 -12.77 38.25
CA GLU A 192 0.05 -14.00 39.03
C GLU A 192 0.22 -13.78 40.54
N SER A 193 0.94 -12.73 40.97
CA SER A 193 1.08 -12.34 42.38
C SER A 193 -0.09 -11.49 42.90
N GLY A 194 -1.09 -11.18 42.06
CA GLY A 194 -2.24 -10.36 42.40
C GLY A 194 -2.01 -8.86 42.32
N GLU A 195 -0.84 -8.42 41.85
CA GLU A 195 -0.52 -7.00 41.64
C GLU A 195 -1.22 -6.49 40.38
N GLU A 196 -1.98 -5.41 40.50
CA GLU A 196 -2.68 -4.79 39.38
C GLU A 196 -1.83 -3.68 38.76
N THR A 197 -1.70 -3.72 37.43
CA THR A 197 -1.07 -2.67 36.63
C THR A 197 -2.09 -2.13 35.63
N THR A 198 -2.39 -0.83 35.72
CA THR A 198 -3.23 -0.14 34.75
C THR A 198 -2.37 0.47 33.65
N SER A 199 -2.71 0.20 32.40
CA SER A 199 -2.06 0.75 31.20
C SER A 199 -3.10 1.40 30.30
N ARG A 200 -2.82 2.64 29.88
CA ARG A 200 -3.66 3.38 28.92
C ARG A 200 -3.00 3.37 27.56
N VAL A 201 -3.75 3.02 26.54
CA VAL A 201 -3.26 2.90 25.16
C VAL A 201 -4.20 3.66 24.24
N MET A 202 -3.62 4.41 23.31
CA MET A 202 -4.37 5.00 22.20
C MET A 202 -4.47 3.97 21.08
N VAL A 203 -5.69 3.75 20.59
CA VAL A 203 -6.00 2.79 19.54
C VAL A 203 -6.69 3.54 18.40
N ASN A 204 -6.44 3.09 17.19
CA ASN A 204 -7.00 3.64 15.96
C ASN A 204 -7.46 2.47 15.10
N ASP A 205 -8.72 2.47 14.68
CA ASP A 205 -9.36 1.42 13.88
C ASP A 205 -9.72 1.95 12.48
#